data_AF-A0AAW4ZXE7-F1
#
_entry.id   AF-A0AAW4ZXE7-F1
#
_cell.length_a   1.000
_cell.length_b   1.000
_cell.length_c   1.000
_cell.angle_alpha   90.00
_cell.angle_beta   90.00
_cell.angle_gamma   90.00
#
_symmetry.space_group_name_H-M   'P 1'
#
loop_
_entity.id
_entity.type
_entity.pdbx_description
1 polymer ?
#
loop_
_entity_poly.entity_id
_entity_poly.type
_entity_poly.pdbx_seq_one_letter_code
_entity_poly.pdbx_strand_id
1 'polypeptide(L)'
;MKVFATSLTGKVQNIHGQIIINNNGSIETVVLGQMIPAGAELQFNNNATLTLTTENNQQILLDGESQQILPGLITAPINNENSDIHALIIAGDDPTIHTKPTAAGSPTHTGGFEFVTLQRNGDELLAATDYSTAGQPQSISQSDELFNNAIRHEGLIAKVDNYTVAEDNKIILHLLDNDTSVSGDPLSIDSINGIPLTGGDQTIIVDHGHISIATDGTITFIPKSNFNGDVNVDYTVTDGTSIQSSHASIVVTPVNDAPVAMPDVVTTHEDTSITVD
;
A
#
# COMPACT_ATOMS: atom_id res chain seq x y z
N MET A 1 -25.23 -26.85 47.64
CA MET A 1 -24.07 -25.93 47.54
C MET A 1 -22.87 -26.73 47.97
N LYS A 2 -21.86 -26.82 47.11
CA LYS A 2 -20.68 -27.68 47.34
C LYS A 2 -19.54 -26.80 47.83
N VAL A 3 -18.84 -27.22 48.89
CA VAL A 3 -17.70 -26.48 49.45
C VAL A 3 -16.42 -27.13 48.96
N PHE A 4 -15.52 -26.34 48.38
CA PHE A 4 -14.24 -26.80 47.86
C PHE A 4 -13.12 -25.85 48.30
N ALA A 5 -12.04 -26.41 48.87
CA ALA A 5 -10.86 -25.64 49.25
C ALA A 5 -9.82 -25.65 48.12
N THR A 6 -9.34 -24.47 47.72
CA THR A 6 -8.30 -24.39 46.68
C THR A 6 -6.96 -24.91 47.19
N SER A 7 -6.20 -25.62 46.35
CA SER A 7 -4.83 -26.05 46.69
C SER A 7 -3.74 -25.08 46.21
N LEU A 8 -4.10 -24.14 45.33
CA LEU A 8 -3.19 -23.23 44.65
C LEU A 8 -3.79 -21.82 44.61
N THR A 9 -2.91 -20.81 44.63
CA THR A 9 -3.29 -19.41 44.42
C THR A 9 -3.46 -19.14 42.92
N GLY A 10 -4.51 -18.41 42.53
CA GLY A 10 -4.71 -18.05 41.13
C GLY A 10 -5.70 -16.91 40.91
N LYS A 11 -5.59 -16.28 39.74
CA LYS A 11 -6.48 -15.20 39.27
C LYS A 11 -7.68 -15.77 38.53
N VAL A 12 -8.87 -15.30 38.85
CA VAL A 12 -10.11 -15.75 38.21
C VAL A 12 -10.17 -15.28 36.75
N GLN A 13 -10.29 -16.24 35.83
CA GLN A 13 -10.38 -15.97 34.39
C GLN A 13 -11.80 -16.11 33.84
N ASN A 14 -12.54 -17.12 34.30
CA ASN A 14 -13.91 -17.38 33.87
C ASN A 14 -14.75 -17.90 35.04
N ILE A 15 -16.01 -17.47 35.09
CA ILE A 15 -16.99 -17.92 36.08
C ILE A 15 -18.25 -18.35 35.31
N HIS A 16 -18.74 -19.55 35.60
CA HIS A 16 -20.08 -19.97 35.21
C HIS A 16 -20.89 -20.27 36.48
N GLY A 17 -22.10 -19.73 36.59
CA GLY A 17 -22.92 -19.84 37.81
C GLY A 17 -22.52 -18.85 38.91
N GLN A 18 -22.84 -19.19 40.16
CA GLN A 18 -22.55 -18.35 41.33
C GLN A 18 -21.61 -19.09 42.27
N ILE A 19 -20.54 -18.40 42.68
CA ILE A 19 -19.52 -18.91 43.58
C ILE A 19 -19.29 -17.88 44.67
N ILE A 20 -19.24 -18.33 45.91
CA ILE A 20 -19.04 -17.49 47.08
C ILE A 20 -17.77 -17.93 47.79
N ILE A 21 -16.94 -16.98 48.20
CA ILE A 21 -15.71 -17.21 48.98
C ILE A 21 -15.93 -16.78 50.43
N ASN A 22 -15.45 -17.59 51.37
CA ASN A 22 -15.31 -17.16 52.77
C ASN A 22 -13.88 -16.66 53.00
N ASN A 23 -13.71 -15.35 53.02
CA ASN A 23 -12.43 -14.71 53.26
C ASN A 23 -12.37 -14.24 54.72
N ASN A 24 -11.87 -15.10 55.61
CA ASN A 24 -11.67 -14.79 57.03
C ASN A 24 -12.93 -14.25 57.74
N GLY A 25 -14.11 -14.78 57.41
CA GLY A 25 -15.39 -14.40 57.99
C GLY A 25 -16.22 -13.41 57.15
N SER A 26 -15.66 -12.85 56.07
CA SER A 26 -16.42 -12.11 55.06
C SER A 26 -16.88 -13.06 53.96
N ILE A 27 -18.19 -13.13 53.73
CA ILE A 27 -18.81 -13.97 52.69
C ILE A 27 -19.05 -13.08 51.46
N GLU A 28 -18.31 -13.34 50.38
CA GLU A 28 -18.33 -12.50 49.17
C GLU A 28 -18.59 -13.33 47.92
N THR A 29 -19.22 -12.74 46.90
CA THR A 29 -19.34 -13.39 45.58
C THR A 29 -18.02 -13.26 44.83
N VAL A 30 -17.53 -14.35 44.25
CA VAL A 30 -16.32 -14.36 43.43
C VAL A 30 -16.57 -13.60 42.13
N VAL A 31 -15.65 -12.72 41.74
CA VAL A 31 -15.73 -11.92 40.50
C VAL A 31 -14.54 -12.17 39.58
N LEU A 32 -14.69 -11.85 38.29
CA LEU A 32 -13.62 -11.98 37.29
C LEU A 32 -12.41 -11.13 37.69
N GLY A 33 -11.22 -11.68 37.49
CA GLY A 33 -9.95 -11.04 37.82
C GLY A 33 -9.59 -11.02 39.30
N GLN A 34 -10.47 -11.50 40.19
CA GLN A 34 -10.18 -11.62 41.61
C GLN A 34 -9.05 -12.63 41.85
N MET A 35 -8.19 -12.37 42.82
CA MET A 35 -7.21 -13.33 43.30
C MET A 35 -7.84 -14.24 44.34
N ILE A 36 -7.74 -15.55 44.14
CA ILE A 36 -8.15 -16.57 45.10
C ILE A 36 -6.88 -17.16 45.73
N PRO A 37 -6.64 -16.99 47.04
CA PRO A 37 -5.48 -17.58 47.70
C PRO A 37 -5.64 -19.10 47.85
N ALA A 38 -4.52 -19.82 47.94
CA ALA A 38 -4.53 -21.23 48.34
C ALA A 38 -5.17 -21.39 49.72
N GLY A 39 -5.96 -22.44 49.89
CA GLY A 39 -6.71 -22.74 51.11
C GLY A 39 -8.03 -21.99 51.26
N ALA A 40 -8.40 -21.14 50.28
CA ALA A 40 -9.70 -20.47 50.29
C ALA A 40 -10.84 -21.47 50.13
N GLU A 41 -11.85 -21.39 51.01
CA GLU A 41 -13.08 -22.17 50.88
C GLU A 41 -14.06 -21.46 49.95
N LEU A 42 -14.36 -22.13 48.84
CA LEU A 42 -15.29 -21.68 47.82
C LEU A 42 -16.57 -22.52 47.88
N GLN A 43 -17.72 -21.85 47.79
CA GLN A 43 -19.02 -22.47 47.77
C GLN A 43 -19.67 -22.32 46.40
N PHE A 44 -19.86 -23.43 45.71
CA PHE A 44 -20.40 -23.50 44.35
C PHE A 44 -21.90 -23.81 44.37
N ASN A 45 -22.67 -23.09 43.57
CA ASN A 45 -24.04 -23.48 43.25
C ASN A 45 -24.06 -24.68 42.27
N ASN A 46 -25.25 -25.23 41.98
CA ASN A 46 -25.35 -26.40 41.11
C ASN A 46 -24.83 -26.07 39.71
N ASN A 47 -23.83 -26.85 39.26
CA ASN A 47 -23.14 -26.72 37.96
C ASN A 47 -22.29 -25.44 37.80
N ALA A 48 -21.94 -24.74 38.89
CA ALA A 48 -20.96 -23.67 38.79
C ALA A 48 -19.56 -24.20 38.48
N THR A 49 -18.82 -23.45 37.67
CA THR A 49 -17.41 -23.72 37.38
C THR A 49 -16.59 -22.44 37.45
N LEU A 50 -15.32 -22.59 37.83
CA LEU A 50 -14.33 -21.51 37.96
C LEU A 50 -13.05 -21.91 37.24
N THR A 51 -12.53 -21.03 36.38
CA THR A 51 -11.18 -21.18 35.84
C THR A 51 -10.24 -20.17 36.49
N LEU A 52 -9.13 -20.65 37.03
CA LEU A 52 -8.05 -19.84 37.59
C LEU A 52 -6.80 -19.92 36.71
N THR A 53 -6.04 -18.84 36.63
CA THR A 53 -4.65 -18.84 36.15
C THR A 53 -3.71 -18.61 37.33
N THR A 54 -2.79 -19.54 37.55
CA THR A 54 -1.75 -19.46 38.59
C THR A 54 -0.57 -18.59 38.14
N GLU A 55 0.37 -18.33 39.04
CA GLU A 55 1.60 -17.56 38.76
C GLU A 55 2.51 -18.24 37.72
N ASN A 56 2.53 -19.57 37.66
CA ASN A 56 3.23 -20.33 36.62
C ASN A 56 2.43 -20.47 35.30
N ASN A 57 1.47 -19.56 35.07
CA ASN A 57 0.63 -19.49 33.88
C ASN A 57 -0.19 -20.76 33.58
N GLN A 58 -0.43 -21.58 34.61
CA GLN A 58 -1.17 -22.82 34.50
C GLN A 58 -2.67 -22.54 34.72
N GLN A 59 -3.51 -23.10 33.85
CA GLN A 59 -4.96 -22.99 34.00
C GLN A 59 -5.51 -24.15 34.83
N ILE A 60 -6.41 -23.82 35.75
CA ILE A 60 -7.05 -24.77 36.65
C ILE A 60 -8.55 -24.59 36.56
N LEU A 61 -9.27 -25.68 36.36
CA LEU A 61 -10.74 -25.74 36.44
C LEU A 61 -11.16 -26.28 37.80
N LEU A 62 -12.11 -25.59 38.44
CA LEU A 62 -12.78 -26.03 39.65
C LEU A 62 -14.28 -26.16 39.37
N ASP A 63 -14.87 -27.31 39.69
CA ASP A 63 -16.30 -27.62 39.48
C ASP A 63 -17.08 -27.86 40.79
N GLY A 64 -16.43 -27.60 41.92
CA GLY A 64 -16.98 -27.80 43.26
C GLY A 64 -16.85 -29.23 43.80
N GLU A 65 -16.30 -30.18 43.04
CA GLU A 65 -15.99 -31.55 43.48
C GLU A 65 -14.50 -31.88 43.31
N SER A 66 -13.89 -31.34 42.26
CA SER A 66 -12.51 -31.64 41.89
C SER A 66 -11.78 -30.41 41.36
N GLN A 67 -10.45 -30.51 41.42
CA GLN A 67 -9.56 -29.57 40.77
C GLN A 67 -8.90 -30.28 39.60
N GLN A 68 -9.14 -29.78 38.39
CA GLN A 68 -8.51 -30.28 37.18
C GLN A 68 -7.51 -29.25 36.65
N ILE A 69 -6.26 -29.68 36.48
CA ILE A 69 -5.30 -28.92 35.69
C ILE A 69 -5.75 -29.03 34.24
N LEU A 70 -6.11 -27.89 33.64
CA LEU A 70 -6.37 -27.84 32.21
C LEU A 70 -5.02 -27.96 31.49
N PRO A 71 -4.93 -28.71 30.39
CA PRO A 71 -3.72 -28.72 29.58
C PRO A 71 -3.42 -27.27 29.17
N GLY A 72 -2.35 -26.72 29.74
CA GLY A 72 -1.89 -25.39 29.37
C GLY A 72 -1.39 -25.40 27.94
N LEU A 73 -1.51 -24.25 27.27
CA LEU A 73 -0.62 -23.95 26.16
C LEU A 73 0.81 -24.16 26.69
N ILE A 74 1.53 -25.12 26.11
CA ILE A 74 2.83 -25.57 26.60
C ILE A 74 3.78 -24.37 26.61
N THR A 75 4.05 -23.81 27.77
CA THR A 75 5.26 -23.01 27.98
C THR A 75 6.18 -23.91 28.80
N ALA A 76 7.00 -24.68 28.07
CA ALA A 76 8.10 -25.44 28.65
C ALA A 76 8.99 -24.50 29.48
N PRO A 77 9.71 -25.00 30.51
CA PRO A 77 10.62 -24.18 31.30
C PRO A 77 11.62 -23.53 30.34
N ILE A 78 11.52 -22.21 30.24
CA ILE A 78 12.33 -21.43 29.34
C ILE A 78 13.74 -21.48 29.92
N ASN A 79 14.64 -22.22 29.27
CA ASN A 79 16.04 -21.84 29.28
C ASN A 79 16.07 -20.35 28.91
N ASN A 80 16.55 -19.53 29.84
CA ASN A 80 16.47 -18.07 29.90
C ASN A 80 17.22 -17.36 28.75
N GLU A 81 16.88 -17.69 27.51
CA GLU A 81 17.45 -17.21 26.27
C GLU A 81 16.28 -16.98 25.28
N ASN A 82 15.30 -17.89 25.22
CA ASN A 82 14.12 -17.72 24.34
C ASN A 82 13.08 -16.74 24.89
N SER A 83 12.95 -16.61 26.22
CA SER A 83 11.99 -15.66 26.82
C SER A 83 12.42 -14.21 26.59
N ASP A 84 13.74 -13.97 26.58
CA ASP A 84 14.33 -12.65 26.36
C ASP A 84 14.16 -12.23 24.90
N ILE A 85 14.35 -13.16 23.95
CA ILE A 85 14.08 -12.91 22.52
C ILE A 85 12.61 -12.58 22.29
N HIS A 86 11.68 -13.31 22.93
CA HIS A 86 10.25 -13.00 22.83
C HIS A 86 9.89 -11.63 23.42
N ALA A 87 10.51 -11.23 24.53
CA ALA A 87 10.32 -9.91 25.12
C ALA A 87 10.88 -8.79 24.22
N LEU A 88 12.05 -9.00 23.61
CA LEU A 88 12.68 -8.07 22.66
C LEU A 88 11.82 -7.89 21.40
N ILE A 89 11.27 -8.98 20.86
CA ILE A 89 10.35 -8.94 19.71
C ILE A 89 9.05 -8.17 20.05
N ILE A 90 8.52 -8.33 21.26
CA ILE A 90 7.32 -7.61 21.71
C ILE A 90 7.62 -6.12 21.97
N ALA A 91 8.83 -5.79 22.44
CA ALA A 91 9.28 -4.42 22.68
C ALA A 91 9.71 -3.69 21.39
N GLY A 92 9.98 -4.41 20.30
CA GLY A 92 10.54 -3.87 19.07
C GLY A 92 12.04 -3.57 19.13
N ASP A 93 12.74 -4.11 20.13
CA ASP A 93 14.20 -4.02 20.27
C ASP A 93 14.90 -5.09 19.43
N ASP A 94 16.06 -4.77 18.86
CA ASP A 94 16.87 -5.71 18.07
C ASP A 94 17.48 -6.80 18.96
N PRO A 95 17.11 -8.09 18.81
CA PRO A 95 17.62 -9.14 19.69
C PRO A 95 19.11 -9.42 19.54
N THR A 96 19.74 -8.99 18.44
CA THR A 96 21.14 -9.30 18.11
C THR A 96 22.14 -8.51 18.95
N ILE A 97 21.73 -7.37 19.51
CA ILE A 97 22.60 -6.52 20.35
C ILE A 97 22.57 -6.91 21.84
N HIS A 98 21.61 -7.76 22.24
CA HIS A 98 21.39 -8.16 23.65
C HIS A 98 21.93 -9.56 23.99
N THR A 99 22.39 -10.34 23.01
CA THR A 99 22.95 -11.68 23.29
C THR A 99 24.43 -11.61 23.65
N LYS A 100 24.76 -12.05 24.86
CA LYS A 100 26.13 -12.49 25.17
C LYS A 100 26.40 -13.71 24.28
N PRO A 101 27.54 -13.79 23.57
CA PRO A 101 27.79 -14.82 22.56
C PRO A 101 27.61 -16.22 23.16
N THR A 102 26.68 -16.98 22.59
CA THR A 102 26.44 -18.37 22.95
C THR A 102 27.72 -19.16 22.68
N ALA A 103 28.24 -19.79 23.74
CA ALA A 103 29.39 -20.68 23.66
C ALA A 103 29.19 -21.70 22.54
N ALA A 104 30.18 -21.82 21.65
CA ALA A 104 30.27 -22.92 20.70
C ALA A 104 30.30 -24.25 21.46
N GLY A 105 29.13 -24.87 21.62
CA GLY A 105 28.97 -26.22 22.13
C GLY A 105 29.42 -27.24 21.08
N SER A 106 30.29 -28.16 21.50
CA SER A 106 30.87 -29.25 20.72
C SER A 106 29.81 -30.06 19.93
N PRO A 107 30.06 -30.42 18.65
CA PRO A 107 29.09 -31.06 17.77
C PRO A 107 29.07 -32.59 17.96
N THR A 108 28.58 -33.08 19.10
CA THR A 108 28.50 -34.54 19.34
C THR A 108 27.13 -35.03 19.80
N HIS A 109 26.05 -34.54 19.20
CA HIS A 109 24.74 -35.18 19.33
C HIS A 109 24.12 -35.48 17.98
N THR A 110 23.90 -36.77 17.72
CA THR A 110 23.16 -37.32 16.59
C THR A 110 21.67 -37.17 16.89
N GLY A 111 21.13 -35.99 16.61
CA GLY A 111 19.72 -35.65 16.76
C GLY A 111 19.50 -34.35 16.02
N GLY A 112 18.65 -34.38 14.98
CA GLY A 112 18.42 -33.22 14.11
C GLY A 112 17.98 -32.00 14.91
N PHE A 113 18.36 -30.82 14.44
CA PHE A 113 17.87 -29.56 14.96
C PHE A 113 16.35 -29.51 14.77
N GLU A 114 15.58 -29.35 15.84
CA GLU A 114 14.17 -29.00 15.72
C GLU A 114 14.09 -27.53 15.28
N PHE A 115 13.63 -27.28 14.05
CA PHE A 115 13.24 -25.95 13.63
C PHE A 115 11.77 -25.73 13.96
N VAL A 116 11.45 -24.58 14.55
CA VAL A 116 10.06 -24.12 14.65
C VAL A 116 9.67 -23.56 13.29
N THR A 117 8.75 -24.24 12.59
CA THR A 117 8.12 -23.67 11.40
C THR A 117 6.96 -22.77 11.85
N LEU A 118 7.04 -21.48 11.56
CA LEU A 118 5.90 -20.59 11.73
C LEU A 118 4.87 -20.90 10.64
N GLN A 119 3.82 -21.67 10.98
CA GLN A 119 2.65 -21.75 10.12
C GLN A 119 1.83 -20.47 10.27
N ARG A 120 1.74 -19.69 9.19
CA ARG A 120 0.88 -18.50 9.13
C ARG A 120 -0.54 -18.95 8.84
N ASN A 121 -1.44 -18.82 9.81
CA ASN A 121 -2.83 -19.31 9.71
C ASN A 121 -3.83 -18.20 9.34
N GLY A 122 -3.34 -17.02 8.97
CA GLY A 122 -4.17 -15.90 8.52
C GLY A 122 -4.19 -15.80 7.01
N ASP A 123 -5.33 -15.39 6.44
CA ASP A 123 -5.45 -15.08 5.02
C ASP A 123 -4.49 -13.93 4.67
N GLU A 124 -3.41 -14.26 3.97
CA GLU A 124 -2.49 -13.29 3.40
C GLU A 124 -3.02 -12.94 2.00
N LEU A 125 -3.45 -11.69 1.80
CA LEU A 125 -3.66 -11.17 0.45
C LEU A 125 -2.27 -10.96 -0.16
N LEU A 126 -1.72 -12.03 -0.76
CA LEU A 126 -0.48 -11.97 -1.51
C LEU A 126 -0.71 -11.01 -2.68
N ALA A 127 -0.06 -9.83 -2.65
CA ALA A 127 0.21 -9.14 -3.89
C ALA A 127 1.02 -10.13 -4.73
N ALA A 128 0.48 -10.56 -5.86
CA ALA A 128 1.06 -11.61 -6.69
C ALA A 128 2.46 -11.18 -7.15
N THR A 129 3.47 -11.57 -6.41
CA THR A 129 4.84 -11.57 -6.87
C THR A 129 5.09 -12.98 -7.39
N ASP A 130 5.36 -13.10 -8.70
CA ASP A 130 5.57 -14.37 -9.42
C ASP A 130 6.86 -15.13 -9.00
N TYR A 131 7.28 -15.04 -7.74
CA TYR A 131 8.42 -15.74 -7.19
C TYR A 131 8.01 -17.07 -6.57
N SER A 132 8.49 -18.16 -7.16
CA SER A 132 8.40 -19.52 -6.61
C SER A 132 9.34 -19.69 -5.41
N THR A 133 8.82 -20.20 -4.30
CA THR A 133 9.61 -20.56 -3.10
C THR A 133 10.12 -22.01 -3.12
N ALA A 134 10.00 -22.72 -4.25
CA ALA A 134 10.49 -24.08 -4.38
C ALA A 134 11.98 -24.10 -4.81
N GLY A 135 12.90 -24.12 -3.84
CA GLY A 135 14.34 -24.27 -4.08
C GLY A 135 15.18 -23.94 -2.84
N GLN A 136 16.38 -24.54 -2.72
CA GLN A 136 17.30 -24.44 -1.57
C GLN A 136 17.44 -23.02 -0.99
N PRO A 137 17.64 -22.86 0.35
CA PRO A 137 17.79 -21.56 0.98
C PRO A 137 19.03 -20.85 0.46
N GLN A 138 18.83 -19.86 -0.41
CA GLN A 138 19.86 -18.90 -0.77
C GLN A 138 20.03 -17.96 0.42
N SER A 139 21.24 -17.91 0.97
CA SER A 139 21.57 -17.01 2.08
C SER A 139 21.40 -15.57 1.59
N ILE A 140 20.38 -14.89 2.10
CA ILE A 140 20.10 -13.47 1.86
C ILE A 140 21.11 -12.62 2.64
N SER A 141 22.34 -12.52 2.13
CA SER A 141 23.38 -11.58 2.58
C SER A 141 23.23 -10.19 1.95
N GLN A 142 22.06 -9.84 1.45
CA GLN A 142 21.71 -8.51 0.96
C GLN A 142 20.42 -8.08 1.65
N SER A 143 20.53 -7.69 2.91
CA SER A 143 19.47 -6.97 3.62
C SER A 143 19.05 -5.68 2.91
N ASP A 144 19.88 -5.19 1.98
CA ASP A 144 19.54 -4.09 1.10
C ASP A 144 18.54 -4.50 0.00
N GLU A 145 18.47 -5.74 -0.47
CA GLU A 145 17.59 -6.07 -1.61
C GLU A 145 16.18 -6.52 -1.20
N LEU A 146 15.99 -7.01 0.03
CA LEU A 146 14.66 -7.39 0.53
C LEU A 146 13.88 -6.25 1.17
N PHE A 147 14.59 -5.21 1.65
CA PHE A 147 13.97 -3.98 2.18
C PHE A 147 14.22 -2.74 1.30
N ASN A 148 15.19 -2.75 0.36
CA ASN A 148 15.20 -1.84 -0.80
C ASN A 148 14.63 -2.49 -2.06
N ASN A 149 13.78 -3.51 -1.93
CA ASN A 149 12.58 -3.44 -2.73
C ASN A 149 11.76 -2.31 -2.14
N ALA A 150 12.19 -1.07 -2.43
CA ALA A 150 11.26 0.01 -2.65
C ALA A 150 10.09 -0.69 -3.34
N ILE A 151 8.93 -0.73 -2.68
CA ILE A 151 7.72 -0.69 -3.48
C ILE A 151 7.98 0.53 -4.32
N ARG A 152 8.46 0.31 -5.55
CA ARG A 152 8.63 1.34 -6.53
C ARG A 152 7.20 1.76 -6.79
N HIS A 153 6.73 2.65 -5.95
CA HIS A 153 5.73 3.63 -6.31
C HIS A 153 6.31 4.56 -7.40
N GLU A 154 7.58 4.37 -7.78
CA GLU A 154 8.19 4.79 -9.02
C GLU A 154 7.38 4.22 -10.20
N GLY A 155 6.39 4.99 -10.61
CA GLY A 155 5.52 4.66 -11.70
C GLY A 155 4.86 5.94 -12.17
N LEU A 156 5.09 6.28 -13.41
CA LEU A 156 4.31 7.27 -14.13
C LEU A 156 3.34 6.51 -15.03
N ILE A 157 2.08 6.92 -15.02
CA ILE A 157 1.04 6.40 -15.93
C ILE A 157 0.55 7.59 -16.77
N ALA A 158 1.20 7.81 -17.90
CA ALA A 158 0.81 8.71 -18.96
C ALA A 158 -0.20 8.02 -19.89
N LYS A 159 -1.30 8.69 -20.20
CA LYS A 159 -2.40 8.19 -21.02
C LYS A 159 -2.58 9.06 -22.25
N VAL A 160 -3.24 8.49 -23.26
CA VAL A 160 -3.53 9.20 -24.51
C VAL A 160 -4.57 10.28 -24.26
N ASP A 161 -4.31 11.47 -24.79
CA ASP A 161 -5.26 12.57 -24.79
C ASP A 161 -6.03 12.67 -26.10
N ASN A 162 -7.28 13.12 -26.02
CA ASN A 162 -8.15 13.26 -27.18
C ASN A 162 -8.79 14.65 -27.18
N TYR A 163 -8.64 15.36 -28.30
CA TYR A 163 -9.15 16.72 -28.48
C TYR A 163 -9.88 16.88 -29.80
N THR A 164 -10.72 17.90 -29.89
CA THR A 164 -11.35 18.33 -31.14
C THR A 164 -11.33 19.84 -31.22
N VAL A 165 -10.91 20.37 -32.36
CA VAL A 165 -10.82 21.81 -32.61
C VAL A 165 -11.26 22.10 -34.04
N ALA A 166 -11.88 23.26 -34.27
CA ALA A 166 -12.19 23.70 -35.62
C ALA A 166 -10.94 24.32 -36.27
N GLU A 167 -10.76 24.18 -37.58
CA GLU A 167 -9.55 24.64 -38.29
C GLU A 167 -9.25 26.14 -38.17
N ASP A 168 -10.26 26.97 -37.89
CA ASP A 168 -10.12 28.42 -37.66
C ASP A 168 -9.98 28.81 -36.19
N ASN A 169 -9.89 27.82 -35.30
CA ASN A 169 -9.84 28.01 -33.85
C ASN A 169 -8.54 27.46 -33.27
N LYS A 170 -8.33 27.75 -31.98
CA LYS A 170 -7.24 27.21 -31.17
C LYS A 170 -7.82 26.47 -29.96
N ILE A 171 -7.05 25.53 -29.43
CA ILE A 171 -7.43 24.74 -28.25
C ILE A 171 -6.31 24.69 -27.23
N ILE A 172 -6.65 24.81 -25.95
CA ILE A 172 -5.73 24.57 -24.84
C ILE A 172 -5.67 23.07 -24.59
N LEU A 173 -4.45 22.53 -24.50
CA LEU A 173 -4.19 21.12 -24.25
C LEU A 173 -3.89 20.90 -22.77
N HIS A 174 -4.73 20.11 -22.10
CA HIS A 174 -4.53 19.70 -20.72
C HIS A 174 -3.93 18.29 -20.67
N LEU A 175 -2.68 18.18 -21.14
CA LEU A 175 -1.97 16.91 -21.38
C LEU A 175 -1.69 16.05 -20.13
N LEU A 176 -2.06 16.52 -18.93
CA LEU A 176 -1.78 15.85 -17.66
C LEU A 176 -3.05 15.45 -16.90
N ASP A 177 -4.24 15.85 -17.36
CA ASP A 177 -5.50 15.72 -16.60
C ASP A 177 -5.91 14.25 -16.37
N ASN A 178 -5.52 13.35 -17.27
CA ASN A 178 -5.83 11.92 -17.25
C ASN A 178 -4.65 11.05 -16.75
N ASP A 179 -3.53 11.68 -16.41
CA ASP A 179 -2.30 11.02 -16.01
C ASP A 179 -2.24 10.81 -14.49
N THR A 180 -1.33 9.95 -14.04
CA THR A 180 -1.18 9.66 -12.62
C THR A 180 0.27 9.36 -12.28
N SER A 181 0.83 10.12 -11.33
CA SER A 181 2.03 9.69 -10.60
C SER A 181 1.61 8.67 -9.56
N VAL A 182 2.24 7.50 -9.61
CA VAL A 182 2.06 6.48 -8.58
C VAL A 182 2.68 7.00 -7.29
N SER A 183 3.87 7.60 -7.30
CA SER A 183 4.54 8.17 -6.11
C SER A 183 3.82 9.36 -5.47
N GLY A 184 2.91 10.00 -6.19
CA GLY A 184 2.23 11.23 -5.77
C GLY A 184 3.05 12.51 -6.04
N ASP A 185 4.17 12.38 -6.74
CA ASP A 185 4.99 13.52 -7.17
C ASP A 185 4.27 14.35 -8.25
N PRO A 186 4.54 15.66 -8.33
CA PRO A 186 3.91 16.52 -9.31
C PRO A 186 4.36 16.14 -10.74
N LEU A 187 3.38 16.05 -11.64
CA LEU A 187 3.62 15.77 -13.05
C LEU A 187 3.94 17.04 -13.82
N SER A 188 4.81 16.92 -14.82
CA SER A 188 5.15 17.97 -15.77
C SER A 188 5.46 17.40 -17.15
N ILE A 189 5.34 18.22 -18.19
CA ILE A 189 5.72 17.86 -19.56
C ILE A 189 7.22 18.16 -19.73
N ASP A 190 7.98 17.14 -20.12
CA ASP A 190 9.42 17.23 -20.36
C ASP A 190 9.73 17.68 -21.79
N SER A 191 9.05 17.08 -22.78
CA SER A 191 9.22 17.44 -24.19
C SER A 191 7.92 17.29 -24.99
N ILE A 192 7.82 18.06 -26.08
CA ILE A 192 6.75 17.94 -27.08
C ILE A 192 7.41 17.79 -28.45
N ASN A 193 6.99 16.78 -29.21
CA ASN A 193 7.54 16.43 -30.52
C ASN A 193 9.09 16.26 -30.49
N GLY A 194 9.61 15.71 -29.39
CA GLY A 194 11.05 15.55 -29.15
C GLY A 194 11.81 16.83 -28.81
N ILE A 195 11.13 17.97 -28.67
CA ILE A 195 11.72 19.26 -28.28
C ILE A 195 11.49 19.49 -26.77
N PRO A 196 12.55 19.59 -25.95
CA PRO A 196 12.41 19.89 -24.53
C PRO A 196 11.74 21.24 -24.29
N LEU A 197 10.89 21.29 -23.25
CA LEU A 197 10.27 22.53 -22.83
C LEU A 197 11.27 23.39 -22.05
N THR A 198 11.27 24.69 -22.32
CA THR A 198 12.22 25.65 -21.71
C THR A 198 11.66 26.40 -20.50
N GLY A 199 10.36 26.21 -20.20
CA GLY A 199 9.67 26.94 -19.12
C GLY A 199 9.35 28.41 -19.44
N GLY A 200 9.45 28.82 -20.71
CA GLY A 200 9.08 30.15 -21.19
C GLY A 200 8.29 30.08 -22.50
N ASP A 201 8.07 31.24 -23.11
CA ASP A 201 7.37 31.32 -24.40
C ASP A 201 8.12 30.53 -25.48
N GLN A 202 7.45 29.54 -26.06
CA GLN A 202 8.03 28.63 -27.04
C GLN A 202 7.01 28.27 -28.12
N THR A 203 7.49 28.09 -29.35
CA THR A 203 6.67 27.59 -30.46
C THR A 203 7.29 26.32 -31.01
N ILE A 204 6.50 25.25 -31.03
CA ILE A 204 6.91 23.93 -31.54
C ILE A 204 6.08 23.64 -32.78
N ILE A 205 6.76 23.44 -33.91
CA ILE A 205 6.10 23.05 -35.15
C ILE A 205 5.74 21.56 -35.06
N VAL A 206 4.48 21.26 -35.37
CA VAL A 206 3.96 19.88 -35.44
C VAL A 206 3.33 19.67 -36.80
N ASP A 207 2.91 18.44 -37.09
CA ASP A 207 2.24 18.17 -38.35
C ASP A 207 0.93 18.96 -38.44
N HIS A 208 0.71 19.59 -39.60
CA HIS A 208 -0.50 20.40 -39.88
C HIS A 208 -0.86 21.47 -38.82
N GLY A 209 0.11 22.02 -38.09
CA GLY A 209 -0.14 23.08 -37.11
C GLY A 209 1.11 23.48 -36.33
N HIS A 210 0.91 24.19 -35.23
CA HIS A 210 1.95 24.48 -34.24
C HIS A 210 1.39 24.53 -32.83
N ILE A 211 2.26 24.29 -31.87
CA ILE A 211 1.98 24.43 -30.45
C ILE A 211 2.66 25.69 -29.93
N SER A 212 1.89 26.55 -29.28
CA SER A 212 2.37 27.71 -28.55
C SER A 212 2.34 27.39 -27.07
N ILE A 213 3.49 27.50 -26.41
CA ILE A 213 3.65 27.40 -24.96
C ILE A 213 3.83 28.82 -24.44
N ALA A 214 3.04 29.19 -23.45
CA ALA A 214 3.17 30.46 -22.74
C ALA A 214 4.01 30.28 -21.46
N THR A 215 4.57 31.39 -20.96
CA THR A 215 5.37 31.42 -19.72
C THR A 215 4.63 30.91 -18.47
N ASP A 216 3.30 30.91 -18.46
CA ASP A 216 2.49 30.33 -17.38
C ASP A 216 2.30 28.80 -17.50
N GLY A 217 2.88 28.17 -18.52
CA GLY A 217 2.76 26.75 -18.82
C GLY A 217 1.56 26.39 -19.69
N THR A 218 0.75 27.35 -20.14
CA THR A 218 -0.39 27.08 -21.02
C THR A 218 0.10 26.56 -22.37
N ILE A 219 -0.30 25.33 -22.72
CA ILE A 219 0.00 24.68 -24.00
C ILE A 219 -1.22 24.84 -24.92
N THR A 220 -1.04 25.51 -26.05
CA THR A 220 -2.11 25.77 -27.02
C THR A 220 -1.75 25.19 -28.38
N PHE A 221 -2.64 24.39 -28.96
CA PHE A 221 -2.53 23.95 -30.35
C PHE A 221 -3.31 24.89 -31.28
N ILE A 222 -2.66 25.24 -32.40
CA ILE A 222 -3.22 26.05 -33.48
C ILE A 222 -3.03 25.26 -34.79
N PRO A 223 -4.12 24.77 -35.41
CA PRO A 223 -4.05 24.08 -36.69
C PRO A 223 -3.59 25.03 -37.80
N LYS A 224 -3.04 24.45 -38.87
CA LYS A 224 -2.75 25.15 -40.11
C LYS A 224 -4.06 25.56 -40.76
N SER A 225 -4.14 26.78 -41.29
CA SER A 225 -5.32 27.25 -42.01
C SER A 225 -5.71 26.30 -43.15
N ASN A 226 -7.01 26.08 -43.31
CA ASN A 226 -7.62 25.24 -44.34
C ASN A 226 -7.22 23.75 -44.24
N PHE A 227 -6.75 23.30 -43.08
CA PHE A 227 -6.50 21.89 -42.82
C PHE A 227 -7.62 21.30 -41.97
N ASN A 228 -8.17 20.18 -42.44
CA ASN A 228 -9.06 19.32 -41.67
C ASN A 228 -8.55 17.88 -41.70
N GLY A 229 -8.63 17.17 -40.57
CA GLY A 229 -8.11 15.82 -40.42
C GLY A 229 -7.53 15.56 -39.03
N ASP A 230 -6.88 14.41 -38.87
CA ASP A 230 -6.27 13.99 -37.61
C ASP A 230 -4.82 14.51 -37.49
N VAL A 231 -4.47 15.00 -36.31
CA VAL A 231 -3.12 15.40 -35.92
C VAL A 231 -2.71 14.63 -34.68
N ASN A 232 -1.57 13.96 -34.72
CA ASN A 232 -0.99 13.28 -33.56
C ASN A 232 0.24 14.03 -33.08
N VAL A 233 0.29 14.35 -31.79
CA VAL A 233 1.43 15.03 -31.17
C VAL A 233 2.02 14.16 -30.08
N ASP A 234 3.25 13.70 -30.27
CA ASP A 234 3.97 12.94 -29.25
C ASP A 234 4.53 13.88 -28.18
N TYR A 235 4.49 13.44 -26.92
CA TYR A 235 5.08 14.18 -25.80
C TYR A 235 5.63 13.23 -24.73
N THR A 236 6.46 13.75 -23.84
CA THR A 236 6.96 13.02 -22.66
C THR A 236 6.51 13.70 -21.38
N VAL A 237 6.04 12.89 -20.44
CA VAL A 237 5.66 13.30 -19.08
C VAL A 237 6.75 12.86 -18.13
N THR A 238 6.99 13.64 -17.08
CA THR A 238 7.89 13.29 -15.99
C THR A 238 7.31 13.65 -14.62
N ASP A 239 7.61 12.82 -13.63
CA ASP A 239 7.38 13.07 -12.21
C ASP A 239 8.66 13.55 -11.48
N GLY A 240 9.73 13.84 -12.24
CA GLY A 240 11.05 14.21 -11.73
C GLY A 240 12.02 13.03 -11.54
N THR A 241 11.53 11.79 -11.52
CA THR A 241 12.34 10.57 -11.39
C THR A 241 12.21 9.64 -12.59
N SER A 242 11.00 9.54 -13.13
CA SER A 242 10.60 8.69 -14.24
C SER A 242 10.15 9.54 -15.42
N ILE A 243 10.29 9.00 -16.63
CA ILE A 243 9.84 9.63 -17.87
C ILE A 243 9.04 8.60 -18.66
N GLN A 244 7.88 9.01 -19.18
CA GLN A 244 7.04 8.16 -20.02
C GLN A 244 6.54 8.94 -21.24
N SER A 245 6.51 8.28 -22.40
CA SER A 245 5.97 8.83 -23.63
C SER A 245 4.47 8.60 -23.73
N SER A 246 3.75 9.58 -24.26
CA SER A 246 2.35 9.51 -24.64
C SER A 246 2.10 10.35 -25.90
N HIS A 247 0.85 10.44 -26.34
CA HIS A 247 0.45 11.26 -27.47
C HIS A 247 -0.92 11.91 -27.28
N ALA A 248 -1.08 13.08 -27.88
CA ALA A 248 -2.35 13.78 -28.02
C ALA A 248 -2.90 13.57 -29.44
N SER A 249 -4.08 12.97 -29.51
CA SER A 249 -4.86 12.79 -30.73
C SER A 249 -5.83 13.96 -30.88
N ILE A 250 -5.66 14.76 -31.94
CA ILE A 250 -6.42 15.99 -32.17
C ILE A 250 -7.17 15.85 -33.49
N VAL A 251 -8.50 15.92 -33.43
CA VAL A 251 -9.36 15.94 -34.62
C VAL A 251 -9.62 17.39 -35.02
N VAL A 252 -9.19 17.79 -36.21
CA VAL A 252 -9.43 19.13 -36.77
C VAL A 252 -10.67 19.09 -37.67
N THR A 253 -11.73 19.79 -37.28
CA THR A 253 -12.98 19.85 -38.02
C THR A 253 -13.00 21.00 -39.04
N PRO A 254 -13.58 20.78 -40.23
CA PRO A 254 -13.64 21.80 -41.27
C PRO A 254 -14.60 22.93 -40.89
N VAL A 255 -14.29 24.15 -41.33
CA VAL A 255 -15.11 25.36 -41.20
C VAL A 255 -15.32 25.95 -42.59
N ASN A 256 -16.54 26.43 -42.86
CA ASN A 256 -16.85 26.98 -44.18
C ASN A 256 -16.39 28.43 -44.30
N ASP A 257 -15.44 28.68 -45.19
CA ASP A 257 -15.00 30.03 -45.58
C ASP A 257 -15.94 30.72 -46.57
N ALA A 258 -15.99 32.05 -46.49
CA ALA A 258 -16.66 32.87 -47.50
C ALA A 258 -15.79 32.97 -48.77
N PRO A 259 -16.41 32.99 -49.98
CA PRO A 259 -15.65 33.21 -51.21
C PRO A 259 -14.99 34.59 -51.19
N VAL A 260 -13.68 34.63 -51.51
CA VAL A 260 -12.92 35.88 -51.66
C VAL A 260 -12.90 36.27 -53.13
N ALA A 261 -13.62 37.34 -53.49
CA ALA A 261 -13.58 37.89 -54.84
C ALA A 261 -12.27 38.68 -55.06
N MET A 262 -11.61 38.43 -56.18
CA MET A 262 -10.47 39.23 -56.65
C MET A 262 -11.01 40.27 -57.64
N PRO A 263 -10.69 41.57 -57.53
CA PRO A 263 -11.15 42.55 -58.51
C PRO A 263 -10.54 42.28 -59.88
N ASP A 264 -11.39 42.21 -60.89
CA ASP A 264 -10.96 42.17 -62.28
C ASP A 264 -10.49 43.56 -62.71
N VAL A 265 -9.22 43.65 -63.10
CA VAL A 265 -8.63 44.89 -63.59
C VAL A 265 -8.46 44.79 -65.10
N VAL A 266 -9.28 45.55 -65.83
CA VAL A 266 -9.15 45.70 -67.28
C VAL A 266 -8.79 47.14 -67.60
N THR A 267 -7.65 47.34 -68.25
CA THR A 267 -7.27 48.62 -68.85
C THR A 267 -7.39 48.51 -70.35
N THR A 268 -8.07 49.47 -70.97
CA THR A 268 -8.25 49.53 -72.41
C THR A 268 -7.88 50.92 -72.91
N HIS A 269 -7.43 51.03 -74.15
CA HIS A 269 -7.28 52.33 -74.79
C HIS A 269 -8.67 52.93 -75.02
N GLU A 270 -8.71 54.24 -75.17
CA GLU A 270 -9.91 54.89 -75.68
C GLU A 270 -10.39 54.23 -76.98
N ASP A 271 -11.71 54.23 -77.16
CA ASP A 271 -12.42 53.66 -78.31
C ASP A 271 -12.25 52.15 -78.52
N THR A 272 -11.81 51.42 -77.49
CA THR A 272 -11.70 49.96 -77.53
C THR A 272 -12.72 49.32 -76.60
N SER A 273 -13.70 48.63 -77.18
CA SER A 273 -14.71 47.87 -76.43
C SER A 273 -14.08 46.71 -75.67
N ILE A 274 -14.50 46.51 -74.42
CA ILE A 274 -14.16 45.32 -73.64
C ILE A 274 -15.42 44.51 -73.33
N THR A 275 -15.26 43.20 -73.24
CA THR A 275 -16.25 42.28 -72.69
C THR A 275 -15.66 41.73 -71.40
N VAL A 276 -16.40 41.90 -70.30
CA VAL A 276 -16.10 41.28 -69.00
C VAL A 276 -17.12 40.16 -68.82
N ASP A 277 -16.67 38.99 -68.39
CA ASP A 277 -17.50 37.80 -68.11
C ASP A 277 -18.21 37.92 -66.76
#